data_AF-K0RZ93-F1
#
_entry.id   AF-K0RZ93-F1
#
_cell.length_a   1.000
_cell.length_b   1.000
_cell.length_c   1.000
_cell.angle_alpha   90.00
_cell.angle_beta   90.00
_cell.angle_gamma   90.00
#
_symmetry.space_group_name_H-M   'P 1'
#
loop_
_entity.id
_entity.type
_entity.pdbx_description
1 polymer ?
#
loop_
_entity_poly.entity_id
_entity_poly.type
_entity_poly.pdbx_seq_one_letter_code
_entity_poly.pdbx_strand_id
1 'polypeptide(L)' 'MESSQPDYTALRLENIAITFRDQPVLKSATWGVQTGDRIGLVGANGA' A
#
# COMPACT_ATOMS: atom_id res chain seq x y z
N MET A 1 19.04 -16.46 -21.62
CA MET A 1 18.66 -17.47 -20.62
C MET A 1 17.95 -16.72 -19.53
N GLU A 2 16.66 -17.03 -19.35
CA GLU A 2 15.70 -16.41 -18.44
C GLU A 2 16.34 -15.80 -17.18
N SER A 3 16.21 -14.50 -16.99
CA SER A 3 16.47 -13.87 -15.69
C SER A 3 15.37 -14.35 -14.75
N SER A 4 15.64 -15.40 -13.98
CA SER A 4 14.78 -15.82 -12.87
C SER A 4 14.87 -14.76 -11.78
N GLN A 5 14.07 -13.70 -11.93
CA GLN A 5 13.68 -12.85 -10.83
C GLN A 5 13.25 -13.78 -9.68
N PRO A 6 13.72 -13.59 -8.44
CA PRO A 6 13.14 -14.34 -7.33
C PRO A 6 11.64 -13.98 -7.27
N ASP A 7 10.79 -14.88 -6.77
CA ASP A 7 9.34 -14.71 -6.61
C ASP A 7 9.00 -13.58 -5.62
N TYR A 8 9.44 -12.35 -5.90
CA TYR A 8 9.20 -11.15 -5.11
C TYR A 8 7.85 -10.58 -5.52
N THR A 9 6.81 -11.03 -4.82
CA THR A 9 5.50 -10.39 -4.85
C THR A 9 5.63 -9.02 -4.18
N ALA A 10 5.65 -7.97 -5.01
CA ALA A 10 5.59 -6.58 -4.56
C ALA A 10 4.22 -5.99 -4.90
N LEU A 11 3.63 -5.27 -3.94
CA LEU A 11 2.40 -4.50 -4.16
C LEU A 11 2.76 -3.01 -4.07
N ARG A 12 2.37 -2.25 -5.09
CA ARG A 12 2.56 -0.81 -5.15
C ARG A 12 1.23 -0.11 -5.41
N LEU A 13 0.95 0.89 -4.60
CA LEU A 13 -0.21 1.76 -4.67
C LEU A 13 0.30 3.19 -4.88
N GLU A 14 -0.20 3.87 -5.89
CA GLU A 14 0.21 5.24 -6.22
C GLU A 14 -0.99 6.18 -6.21
N ASN A 15 -0.86 7.29 -5.49
CA ASN A 15 -1.86 8.36 -5.42
C ASN A 15 -3.29 7.84 -5.20
N ILE A 16 -3.45 6.84 -4.33
CA ILE A 16 -4.75 6.24 -4.07
C ILE A 16 -5.60 7.13 -3.17
N ALA A 17 -6.91 7.10 -3.40
CA ALA A 17 -7.90 7.78 -2.60
C ALA A 17 -9.06 6.84 -2.31
N ILE A 18 -9.64 6.95 -1.12
CA ILE A 18 -10.82 6.19 -0.70
C ILE A 18 -11.80 7.14 -0.04
N THR A 19 -13.06 7.09 -0.47
CA THR A 19 -14.17 7.87 0.08
C THR A 19 -15.26 6.92 0.54
N PHE A 20 -15.73 7.10 1.78
CA PHE A 20 -16.86 6.38 2.33
C PHE A 20 -17.95 7.37 2.74
N ARG A 21 -19.18 7.20 2.25
CA ARG A 21 -20.33 8.08 2.56
C ARG A 21 -19.98 9.57 2.44
N ASP A 22 -19.41 9.93 1.29
CA ASP A 22 -18.94 11.27 0.95
C ASP A 22 -17.81 11.83 1.84
N GLN A 23 -17.28 11.04 2.77
CA GLN A 23 -16.13 11.40 3.59
C GLN A 23 -14.84 10.79 3.01
N PRO A 24 -13.86 11.61 2.58
CA PRO A 24 -12.56 11.11 2.14
C PRO A 24 -11.77 10.58 3.33
N VAL A 25 -11.44 9.30 3.29
CA VAL A 25 -10.68 8.56 4.33
C VAL A 25 -9.19 8.52 3.96
N LEU A 26 -8.86 8.16 2.73
CA LEU A 26 -7.49 8.28 2.20
C LEU A 26 -7.44 9.35 1.11
N LYS A 27 -6.42 10.20 1.17
CA LYS A 27 -6.19 11.26 0.19
C LYS A 27 -4.77 11.12 -0.36
N SER A 28 -4.66 10.80 -1.65
CA SER A 28 -3.39 10.78 -2.38
C SER A 28 -2.28 9.95 -1.72
N ALA A 29 -2.64 8.80 -1.14
CA ALA A 29 -1.68 7.95 -0.47
C ALA A 29 -0.85 7.17 -1.49
N THR A 30 0.47 7.10 -1.27
CA THR A 30 1.38 6.26 -2.05
C THR A 30 2.08 5.31 -1.09
N TRP A 31 2.01 4.02 -1.38
CA TRP A 31 2.56 2.97 -0.52
C TRP A 31 3.11 1.81 -1.35
N GLY A 32 4.11 1.14 -0.80
CA GLY A 32 4.72 -0.03 -1.42
C GLY A 32 5.10 -1.04 -0.36
N VAL A 33 4.91 -2.32 -0.68
CA VAL A 33 5.30 -3.46 0.16
C VAL A 33 6.00 -4.50 -0.68
N GLN A 34 7.01 -5.14 -0.09
CA GLN A 34 7.82 -6.18 -0.73
C GLN A 34 7.69 -7.49 0.05
N THR A 35 7.94 -8.62 -0.63
CA THR A 35 8.01 -9.93 0.04
C THR A 35 9.01 -9.87 1.20
N GLY A 36 8.55 -10.29 2.38
CA GLY A 36 9.37 -10.34 3.60
C GLY A 36 9.21 -9.12 4.51
N ASP A 37 8.55 -8.06 4.06
CA ASP A 37 8.27 -6.89 4.90
C ASP A 37 7.33 -7.28 6.06
N ARG A 38 7.67 -6.81 7.26
CA ARG A 38 6.80 -6.85 8.44
C ARG A 38 6.35 -5.43 8.75
N ILE A 39 5.09 -5.12 8.43
CA ILE A 39 4.58 -3.74 8.47
C ILE A 39 3.49 -3.61 9.54
N GLY A 40 3.62 -2.60 10.39
CA GLY A 40 2.56 -2.16 11.29
C GLY A 40 1.99 -0.82 10.81
N LEU A 41 0.69 -0.78 10.57
CA LEU A 41 -0.04 0.47 10.32
C LEU A 41 -0.52 1.04 11.65
N VAL A 42 -0.25 2.31 11.90
CA VAL A 42 -0.60 3.02 13.13
C VAL A 42 -1.24 4.37 12.82
N GLY A 43 -2.07 4.86 13.73
CA GLY A 43 -2.76 6.14 13.59
C GLY A 43 -3.68 6.39 14.78
N ALA A 44 -4.12 7.64 14.94
CA ALA A 44 -5.20 7.95 15.87
C ALA A 44 -6.52 7.33 15.37
N ASN A 45 -7.48 7.13 16.27
CA ASN A 45 -8.81 6.65 15.88
C ASN A 45 -9.45 7.63 14.88
N GLY A 46 -9.75 7.13 13.68
CA GLY A 46 -10.31 7.92 12.58
C GLY A 46 -9.28 8.58 11.66
N ALA A 47 -8.00 8.22 11.79
CA ALA A 47 -6.94 8.57 10.83
C ALA A 47 -7.11 7.90 9.47
#